data_AF-A0A9D5JH04-F1
#
_entry.id   AF-A0A9D5JH04-F1
#
_cell.length_a   1.000
_cell.length_b   1.000
_cell.length_c   1.000
_cell.angle_alpha   90.00
_cell.angle_beta   90.00
_cell.angle_gamma   90.00
#
_symmetry.space_group_name_H-M   'P 1'
#
loop_
_entity.id
_entity.type
_entity.pdbx_description
1 polymer ?
#
loop_
_entity_poly.entity_id
_entity_poly.type
_entity_poly.pdbx_seq_one_letter_code
_entity_poly.pdbx_strand_id
1 'polypeptide(L)'
;MTNAIDGRVASGKQVFTEGDIAAAVVRIAAAVRADYAGEELMMVGVLKGAVLFAGDLMRALGDYPLIVDFIAVNSYNTGRDGSGGQVRLLKDLDIDPAGRHILLVEDIVDEGLTLEYLLTNLRSRGPLSVRSCALLNKAYHRKNSVAADYVGLEAPDAFLVGYGLDFQERFRNIPHIRQLQPARSSVP
;
A
#
# COMPACT_ATOMS: atom_id res chain seq x y z
N MET A 1 -28.62 -12.28 -12.53
CA MET A 1 -28.03 -13.63 -12.37
C MET A 1 -26.62 -13.44 -11.86
N THR A 2 -26.45 -13.74 -10.59
CA THR A 2 -25.23 -13.64 -9.79
C THR A 2 -24.21 -14.67 -10.28
N ASN A 3 -23.18 -14.22 -11.00
CA ASN A 3 -21.97 -15.03 -11.15
C ASN A 3 -21.29 -15.07 -9.78
N ALA A 4 -21.67 -16.08 -8.99
CA ALA A 4 -20.90 -16.53 -7.86
C ALA A 4 -19.50 -16.88 -8.40
N ILE A 5 -18.54 -16.00 -8.15
CA ILE A 5 -17.14 -16.38 -8.16
C ILE A 5 -17.02 -17.36 -7.00
N ASP A 6 -17.21 -18.63 -7.33
CA ASP A 6 -17.05 -19.78 -6.46
C ASP A 6 -15.75 -19.58 -5.68
N GLY A 7 -15.79 -19.74 -4.36
CA GLY A 7 -14.73 -19.42 -3.39
C GLY A 7 -13.44 -20.24 -3.54
N ARG A 8 -13.18 -20.76 -4.73
CA ARG A 8 -11.89 -21.29 -5.16
C ARG A 8 -10.93 -20.11 -5.21
N VAL A 9 -9.89 -20.19 -4.38
CA VAL A 9 -8.68 -19.36 -4.38
C VAL A 9 -8.42 -18.83 -5.79
N ALA A 10 -8.39 -17.50 -5.96
CA ALA A 10 -8.09 -16.82 -7.23
C ALA A 10 -7.16 -17.68 -8.10
N SER A 11 -7.68 -18.19 -9.22
CA SER A 11 -7.10 -19.32 -9.96
C SER A 11 -5.77 -19.00 -10.68
N GLY A 12 -5.14 -17.86 -10.39
CA GLY A 12 -3.93 -17.42 -11.06
C GLY A 12 -2.64 -17.81 -10.34
N LYS A 13 -1.53 -17.54 -11.03
CA LYS A 13 -0.17 -17.84 -10.59
C LYS A 13 0.18 -17.05 -9.33
N GLN A 14 0.83 -17.71 -8.38
CA GLN A 14 1.45 -17.03 -7.25
C GLN A 14 2.64 -16.19 -7.72
N VAL A 15 2.63 -14.91 -7.36
CA VAL A 15 3.62 -13.91 -7.81
C VAL A 15 4.69 -13.71 -6.74
N PHE A 16 4.28 -13.57 -5.48
CA PHE A 16 5.19 -13.49 -4.34
C PHE A 16 4.73 -14.46 -3.25
N THR A 17 5.68 -15.14 -2.63
CA THR A 17 5.45 -16.02 -1.48
C THR A 17 5.39 -15.25 -0.17
N GLU A 18 4.87 -15.89 0.87
CA GLU A 18 4.99 -15.40 2.25
C GLU A 18 6.45 -15.10 2.63
N GLY A 19 7.38 -15.95 2.18
CA GLY A 19 8.81 -15.75 2.41
C GLY A 19 9.37 -14.50 1.73
N ASP A 20 8.97 -14.22 0.48
CA ASP A 20 9.39 -13.02 -0.24
C ASP A 20 8.90 -11.75 0.47
N ILE A 21 7.65 -11.77 0.92
CA ILE A 21 7.03 -10.66 1.65
C ILE A 21 7.72 -10.46 3.01
N ALA A 22 7.93 -11.53 3.77
CA ALA A 22 8.63 -11.46 5.06
C ALA A 22 10.06 -10.94 4.91
N ALA A 23 10.80 -11.39 3.89
CA ALA A 23 12.14 -10.89 3.60
C ALA A 23 12.14 -9.40 3.24
N ALA A 24 11.17 -8.95 2.45
CA ALA A 24 10.99 -7.54 2.12
C ALA A 24 10.70 -6.69 3.37
N VAL A 25 9.79 -7.15 4.23
CA VAL A 25 9.45 -6.49 5.50
C VAL A 25 10.69 -6.32 6.39
N VAL A 26 11.47 -7.38 6.60
CA VAL A 26 12.69 -7.33 7.42
C VAL A 26 13.71 -6.36 6.83
N ARG A 27 13.92 -6.40 5.51
CA ARG A 27 14.85 -5.50 4.80
C ARG A 27 14.45 -4.04 4.96
N ILE A 28 13.15 -3.74 4.79
CA ILE A 28 12.62 -2.38 4.96
C ILE A 28 12.74 -1.92 6.41
N ALA A 29 12.37 -2.75 7.38
CA ALA A 29 12.46 -2.41 8.80
C ALA A 29 13.90 -2.04 9.18
N ALA A 30 14.89 -2.80 8.72
CA ALA A 30 16.30 -2.49 8.96
C ALA A 30 16.72 -1.14 8.35
N ALA A 31 16.29 -0.83 7.12
CA ALA A 31 16.57 0.45 6.48
C ALA A 31 15.91 1.63 7.20
N VAL A 32 14.63 1.50 7.58
CA VAL A 32 13.90 2.52 8.34
C VAL A 32 14.57 2.78 9.69
N ARG A 33 14.96 1.73 10.42
CA ARG A 33 15.66 1.88 11.71
C ARG A 33 17.00 2.60 11.56
N ALA A 34 17.73 2.35 10.48
CA ALA A 34 19.01 3.01 10.23
C ALA A 34 18.81 4.51 9.89
N ASP A 35 17.85 4.81 9.02
CA ASP A 35 17.62 6.18 8.53
C ASP A 35 17.05 7.12 9.60
N TYR A 36 16.31 6.58 10.57
CA TYR A 36 15.69 7.35 11.65
C TYR A 36 16.36 7.14 13.02
N ALA A 37 17.53 6.51 13.08
CA ALA A 37 18.19 6.17 14.34
C ALA A 37 18.26 7.35 15.33
N GLY A 38 17.66 7.18 16.51
CA GLY A 38 17.60 8.21 17.56
C GLY A 38 16.34 9.08 17.54
N GLU A 39 15.48 8.91 16.54
CA GLU A 39 14.23 9.68 16.36
C GLU A 39 12.98 8.85 16.64
N GLU A 40 11.89 9.48 17.07
CA GLU A 40 10.56 8.86 17.12
C GLU A 40 9.89 8.91 15.74
N LEU A 41 9.30 7.79 15.32
CA LEU A 41 8.63 7.67 14.02
C LEU A 41 7.11 7.58 14.19
N MET A 42 6.36 8.30 13.37
CA MET A 42 4.93 8.11 13.19
C MET A 42 4.69 7.28 11.92
N MET A 43 4.24 6.03 12.08
CA MET A 43 3.81 5.19 10.97
C MET A 43 2.33 5.42 10.67
N VAL A 44 2.03 5.81 9.43
CA VAL A 44 0.66 6.06 8.96
C VAL A 44 0.29 5.01 7.93
N GLY A 45 -0.61 4.09 8.27
CA GLY A 45 -1.10 3.08 7.32
C GLY A 45 -2.26 3.62 6.47
N VAL A 46 -2.21 3.41 5.15
CA VAL A 46 -3.33 3.75 4.25
C VAL A 46 -4.34 2.60 4.19
N LEU A 47 -5.56 2.86 4.65
CA LEU A 47 -6.62 1.87 4.69
C LEU A 47 -7.24 1.63 3.31
N LYS A 48 -7.64 0.40 2.97
CA LYS A 48 -7.56 -0.83 3.79
C LYS A 48 -6.39 -1.73 3.40
N GLY A 49 -5.82 -1.51 2.23
CA GLY A 49 -4.87 -2.41 1.60
C GLY A 49 -3.60 -2.61 2.41
N ALA A 50 -3.07 -1.53 3.00
CA ALA A 50 -1.82 -1.58 3.74
C ALA A 50 -1.92 -2.27 5.12
N VAL A 51 -3.11 -2.66 5.60
CA VAL A 51 -3.30 -3.14 6.98
C VAL A 51 -2.36 -4.29 7.35
N LEU A 52 -2.24 -5.31 6.50
CA LEU A 52 -1.38 -6.45 6.78
C LEU A 52 0.10 -6.06 6.72
N PHE A 53 0.50 -5.33 5.67
CA PHE A 53 1.88 -4.87 5.53
C PHE A 53 2.33 -3.95 6.67
N ALA A 54 1.51 -2.97 7.05
CA ALA A 54 1.77 -2.08 8.17
C ALA A 54 1.87 -2.86 9.49
N GLY A 55 1.00 -3.84 9.72
CA GLY A 55 1.06 -4.71 10.88
C GLY A 55 2.36 -5.52 10.96
N ASP A 56 2.83 -6.05 9.83
CA ASP A 56 4.06 -6.85 9.76
C ASP A 56 5.30 -5.98 9.89
N LEU A 57 5.32 -4.79 9.24
CA LEU A 57 6.38 -3.81 9.38
C LEU A 57 6.50 -3.30 10.81
N MET A 58 5.38 -2.98 11.46
CA MET A 58 5.35 -2.60 12.87
C MET A 58 5.98 -3.67 13.77
N ARG A 59 5.64 -4.96 13.56
CA ARG A 59 6.25 -6.06 14.32
C ARG A 59 7.75 -6.20 14.04
N ALA A 60 8.17 -6.02 12.79
CA ALA A 60 9.58 -6.09 12.39
C ALA A 60 10.42 -4.91 12.91
N LEU A 61 9.80 -3.75 13.14
CA LEU A 61 10.44 -2.61 13.81
C LEU A 61 10.71 -2.88 15.29
N GLY A 62 10.06 -3.87 15.92
CA GLY A 62 10.40 -4.34 17.26
C GLY A 62 10.21 -3.28 18.35
N ASP A 63 11.29 -2.96 19.07
CA ASP A 63 11.33 -2.01 20.19
C ASP A 63 11.50 -0.53 19.78
N TYR A 64 11.43 -0.24 18.48
CA TYR A 64 11.62 1.12 17.97
C TYR A 64 10.53 2.08 18.50
N PRO A 65 10.87 3.33 18.91
CA PRO A 65 9.88 4.32 19.32
C PRO A 65 8.91 4.68 18.17
N LEU A 66 7.68 4.16 18.25
CA LEU A 66 6.71 4.21 17.16
C LEU A 66 5.34 4.70 17.64
N ILE A 67 4.82 5.71 16.97
CA ILE A 67 3.40 6.09 17.00
C ILE A 67 2.73 5.52 15.76
N VAL A 68 1.51 5.01 15.89
CA VAL A 68 0.76 4.42 14.77
C VAL A 68 -0.57 5.14 14.60
N ASP A 69 -0.88 5.49 13.35
CA ASP A 69 -2.17 6.06 12.95
C ASP A 69 -2.57 5.52 11.57
N PHE A 70 -3.81 5.78 11.16
CA PHE A 70 -4.37 5.31 9.90
C PHE A 70 -5.15 6.40 9.18
N ILE A 71 -4.97 6.46 7.87
CA ILE A 71 -5.69 7.36 6.99
C ILE A 71 -6.53 6.54 6.00
N ALA A 72 -7.71 7.01 5.63
CA ALA A 72 -8.53 6.36 4.61
C ALA A 72 -8.90 7.35 3.52
N VAL A 73 -8.68 6.97 2.27
CA VAL A 73 -9.02 7.77 1.10
C VAL A 73 -9.89 6.97 0.13
N ASN A 74 -10.67 7.69 -0.68
CA ASN A 74 -11.35 7.14 -1.84
C ASN A 74 -10.79 7.80 -3.10
N SER A 75 -10.23 7.01 -4.02
CA SER A 75 -9.79 7.50 -5.32
C SER A 75 -10.91 7.35 -6.34
N TYR A 76 -11.38 8.45 -6.93
CA TYR A 76 -12.29 8.38 -8.08
C TYR A 76 -11.48 8.28 -9.38
N ASN A 77 -11.65 7.19 -10.13
CA ASN A 77 -11.35 7.16 -11.56
C ASN A 77 -12.52 7.84 -12.29
N THR A 78 -12.48 9.15 -12.43
CA THR A 78 -13.38 9.87 -13.34
C THR A 78 -13.09 9.39 -14.77
N GLY A 79 -14.07 8.71 -15.36
CA GLY A 79 -13.93 7.98 -16.62
C GLY A 79 -13.49 8.85 -17.81
N ARG A 80 -12.89 8.16 -18.80
CA ARG A 80 -12.61 8.48 -20.22
C ARG A 80 -12.06 9.86 -20.65
N ASP A 81 -12.09 10.89 -19.81
CA ASP A 81 -11.86 12.29 -20.24
C ASP A 81 -10.67 12.97 -19.53
N GLY A 82 -9.78 12.22 -18.88
CA GLY A 82 -8.45 12.70 -18.50
C GLY A 82 -8.39 13.85 -17.47
N SER A 83 -9.50 14.19 -16.80
CA SER A 83 -9.48 15.10 -15.67
C SER A 83 -9.08 14.34 -14.40
N GLY A 84 -7.99 14.78 -13.78
CA GLY A 84 -7.21 14.07 -12.75
C GLY A 84 -8.04 13.47 -11.61
N GLY A 85 -7.63 12.28 -11.17
CA GLY A 85 -8.28 11.54 -10.11
C GLY A 85 -8.38 12.37 -8.83
N GLN A 86 -9.59 12.78 -8.47
CA GLN A 86 -9.82 13.42 -7.18
C GLN A 86 -9.77 12.36 -6.08
N VAL A 87 -8.79 12.50 -5.19
CA VAL A 87 -8.67 11.70 -3.97
C VAL A 87 -9.46 12.41 -2.87
N ARG A 88 -10.45 11.72 -2.30
CA ARG A 88 -11.25 12.22 -1.18
C ARG A 88 -10.83 11.57 0.12
N LEU A 89 -10.54 12.36 1.15
CA LEU A 89 -10.30 11.87 2.49
C LEU A 89 -11.60 11.38 3.14
N LEU A 90 -11.60 10.13 3.62
CA LEU A 90 -12.72 9.50 4.34
C LEU A 90 -12.49 9.50 5.85
N LYS A 91 -11.25 9.25 6.27
CA LYS A 91 -10.78 9.36 7.65
C LYS A 91 -9.42 10.03 7.62
N ASP A 92 -9.26 11.05 8.46
CA ASP A 92 -7.99 11.73 8.72
C ASP A 92 -7.25 11.09 9.92
N LEU A 93 -6.01 11.54 10.12
CA LEU A 93 -5.21 11.25 11.30
C LEU A 93 -5.90 11.70 12.58
N ASP A 94 -5.82 10.88 13.61
CA ASP A 94 -6.26 11.25 14.97
C ASP A 94 -5.15 11.99 15.73
N ILE A 95 -3.89 11.73 15.38
CA ILE A 95 -2.70 12.33 16.00
C ILE A 95 -2.14 13.44 15.10
N ASP A 96 -1.84 14.60 15.69
CA ASP A 96 -1.28 15.73 14.95
C ASP A 96 0.10 15.38 14.36
N PRO A 97 0.28 15.41 13.03
CA PRO A 97 1.55 15.10 12.37
C PRO A 97 2.63 16.19 12.53
N ALA A 98 2.29 17.38 13.04
CA ALA A 98 3.24 18.48 13.16
C ALA A 98 4.45 18.09 14.04
N GLY A 99 5.65 18.49 13.61
CA GLY A 99 6.89 18.25 14.36
C GLY A 99 7.28 16.77 14.48
N ARG A 100 6.79 15.88 13.61
CA ARG A 100 7.11 14.44 13.63
C ARG A 100 7.76 13.95 12.35
N HIS A 101 8.54 12.87 12.45
CA HIS A 101 8.98 12.10 11.30
C HIS A 101 7.87 11.12 10.90
N ILE A 102 7.44 11.14 9.64
CA ILE A 102 6.32 10.33 9.16
C ILE A 102 6.79 9.31 8.14
N LEU A 103 6.37 8.06 8.35
CA LEU A 103 6.44 6.98 7.37
C LEU A 103 5.02 6.62 6.92
N LEU A 104 4.64 7.05 5.72
CA LEU A 104 3.37 6.68 5.08
C LEU A 104 3.51 5.28 4.47
N VAL A 105 2.67 4.34 4.88
CA VAL A 105 2.72 2.92 4.49
C VAL A 105 1.54 2.58 3.57
N GLU A 106 1.87 2.18 2.35
CA GLU A 106 0.96 1.75 1.28
C GLU A 106 1.19 0.27 0.93
N ASP A 107 0.16 -0.41 0.44
CA ASP A 107 0.31 -1.77 -0.10
C ASP A 107 0.88 -1.77 -1.53
N ILE A 108 0.45 -0.83 -2.38
CA ILE A 108 0.89 -0.77 -3.78
C ILE A 108 0.95 0.66 -4.31
N VAL A 109 2.02 0.95 -5.05
CA VAL A 109 2.13 2.17 -5.87
C VAL A 109 2.04 1.76 -7.33
N ASP A 110 0.99 2.25 -8.00
CA ASP A 110 0.72 2.01 -9.43
C ASP A 110 0.88 3.31 -10.24
N GLU A 111 -0.20 4.07 -10.42
CA GLU A 111 -0.14 5.36 -11.14
C GLU A 111 0.53 6.48 -10.32
N GLY A 112 0.59 6.33 -9.00
CA GLY A 112 1.21 7.29 -8.07
C GLY A 112 0.33 8.46 -7.63
N LEU A 113 -0.90 8.62 -8.15
CA LEU A 113 -1.74 9.79 -7.87
C LEU A 113 -2.16 9.90 -6.38
N THR A 114 -2.59 8.78 -5.77
CA THR A 114 -2.96 8.75 -4.35
C THR A 114 -1.76 9.06 -3.46
N LEU A 115 -0.60 8.47 -3.76
CA LEU A 115 0.63 8.70 -2.99
C LEU A 115 1.05 10.17 -3.06
N GLU A 116 1.05 10.78 -4.24
CA GLU A 116 1.39 12.19 -4.41
C GLU A 116 0.45 13.12 -3.63
N TYR A 117 -0.86 12.85 -3.69
CA TYR A 117 -1.86 13.58 -2.92
C TYR A 117 -1.58 13.49 -1.41
N LEU A 118 -1.38 12.28 -0.88
CA LEU A 118 -1.15 12.05 0.54
C LEU A 118 0.17 12.68 1.01
N LEU A 119 1.25 12.53 0.25
CA LEU A 119 2.53 13.16 0.57
C LEU A 119 2.43 14.69 0.58
N THR A 120 1.74 15.27 -0.40
CA THR A 120 1.50 16.73 -0.45
C THR A 120 0.68 17.20 0.75
N ASN A 121 -0.38 16.47 1.08
CA ASN A 121 -1.24 16.78 2.21
C ASN A 121 -0.53 16.65 3.57
N LEU A 122 0.32 15.64 3.75
CA LEU A 122 1.07 15.45 5.00
C LEU A 122 2.18 16.50 5.15
N ARG A 123 2.92 16.79 4.08
CA ARG A 123 4.00 17.80 4.10
C ARG A 123 3.49 19.20 4.44
N SER A 124 2.26 19.54 4.04
CA SER A 124 1.69 20.86 4.36
C SER A 124 1.30 21.03 5.83
N ARG A 125 1.32 19.96 6.64
CA ARG A 125 0.95 19.98 8.07
C ARG A 125 2.15 20.20 9.02
N GLY A 126 3.30 20.59 8.48
CA GLY A 126 4.51 20.89 9.27
C GLY A 126 5.20 19.71 9.97
N PRO A 127 5.29 18.49 9.38
CA PRO A 127 6.12 17.42 9.93
C PRO A 127 7.62 17.74 9.79
N LEU A 128 8.47 17.06 10.58
CA LEU A 128 9.94 17.13 10.43
C LEU A 128 10.40 16.45 9.13
N SER A 129 9.79 15.33 8.77
CA SER A 129 9.97 14.69 7.47
C SER A 129 8.74 13.87 7.09
N VAL A 130 8.56 13.62 5.79
CA VAL A 130 7.59 12.64 5.28
C VAL A 130 8.28 11.78 4.25
N ARG A 131 8.38 10.48 4.56
CA ARG A 131 8.78 9.43 3.61
C ARG A 131 7.65 8.43 3.43
N SER A 132 7.74 7.67 2.35
CA SER A 132 6.75 6.68 1.93
C SER A 132 7.36 5.31 1.80
N CYS A 133 6.60 4.29 2.17
CA CYS A 133 6.95 2.90 2.07
C CYS A 133 5.82 2.15 1.38
N ALA A 134 6.15 1.46 0.29
CA ALA A 134 5.21 0.64 -0.45
C ALA A 134 5.70 -0.81 -0.44
N LEU A 135 4.79 -1.76 -0.16
CA LEU A 135 5.13 -3.17 -0.33
C LEU A 135 5.40 -3.47 -1.81
N LEU A 136 4.50 -3.05 -2.70
CA LEU A 136 4.61 -3.29 -4.13
C LEU A 136 4.81 -1.99 -4.91
N ASN A 137 5.69 -2.02 -5.89
CA ASN A 137 5.85 -0.96 -6.88
C ASN A 137 5.58 -1.49 -8.29
N LYS A 138 4.70 -0.83 -9.04
CA LYS A 138 4.39 -1.14 -10.45
C LYS A 138 4.97 -0.06 -11.35
N ALA A 139 6.25 -0.18 -11.67
CA ALA A 139 7.01 0.91 -12.29
C ALA A 139 6.51 1.38 -13.68
N TYR A 140 5.70 0.59 -14.39
CA TYR A 140 5.34 0.81 -15.81
C TYR A 140 4.08 1.67 -16.05
N HIS A 141 3.23 1.89 -15.05
CA HIS A 141 1.98 2.69 -15.21
C HIS A 141 2.05 4.08 -14.59
N ARG A 142 3.25 4.54 -14.23
CA ARG A 142 3.44 5.82 -13.55
C ARG A 142 2.96 6.99 -14.41
N LYS A 143 2.00 7.74 -13.90
CA LYS A 143 1.53 8.98 -14.54
C LYS A 143 2.28 10.22 -14.05
N ASN A 144 2.95 10.11 -12.90
CA ASN A 144 3.74 11.16 -12.26
C ASN A 144 5.15 10.67 -11.91
N SER A 145 5.97 11.56 -11.35
CA SER A 145 7.34 11.25 -10.92
C SER A 145 7.43 10.74 -9.47
N VAL A 146 6.32 10.62 -8.73
CA VAL A 146 6.36 10.30 -7.29
C VAL A 146 6.83 8.87 -7.07
N ALA A 147 7.84 8.69 -6.22
CA ALA A 147 8.44 7.40 -5.86
C ALA A 147 8.17 7.10 -4.40
N ALA A 148 7.98 5.82 -4.08
CA ALA A 148 8.14 5.39 -2.70
C ALA A 148 9.61 5.45 -2.31
N ASP A 149 9.92 5.96 -1.11
CA ASP A 149 11.28 6.01 -0.58
C ASP A 149 11.79 4.61 -0.19
N TYR A 150 10.87 3.75 0.26
CA TYR A 150 11.12 2.33 0.54
C TYR A 150 10.20 1.46 -0.31
N VAL A 151 10.79 0.55 -1.09
CA VAL A 151 10.07 -0.43 -1.91
C VAL A 151 10.39 -1.84 -1.46
N GLY A 152 9.34 -2.62 -1.22
CA GLY A 152 9.44 -4.03 -0.84
C GLY A 152 9.76 -4.93 -2.02
N LEU A 153 8.91 -4.92 -3.04
CA LEU A 153 8.96 -5.83 -4.19
C LEU A 153 8.53 -5.07 -5.46
N GLU A 154 9.23 -5.33 -6.57
CA GLU A 154 8.84 -4.83 -7.90
C GLU A 154 7.79 -5.77 -8.50
N ALA A 155 6.58 -5.28 -8.69
CA ALA A 155 5.44 -6.05 -9.17
C ALA A 155 5.35 -6.05 -10.71
N PRO A 156 4.87 -7.15 -11.33
CA PRO A 156 4.61 -7.20 -12.78
C PRO A 156 3.28 -6.53 -13.15
N ASP A 157 3.10 -6.24 -14.44
CA ASP A 157 1.83 -5.75 -15.02
C ASP A 157 0.72 -6.80 -15.00
N ALA A 158 0.15 -6.96 -13.81
CA ALA A 158 -0.89 -7.90 -13.51
C ALA A 158 -1.86 -7.31 -12.48
N PHE A 159 -3.10 -7.81 -12.51
CA PHE A 159 -4.04 -7.59 -11.44
C PHE A 159 -3.69 -8.52 -10.28
N LEU A 160 -3.33 -7.95 -9.12
CA LEU A 160 -2.82 -8.69 -7.97
C LEU A 160 -3.83 -8.67 -6.82
N VAL A 161 -3.92 -9.78 -6.10
CA VAL A 161 -4.74 -9.94 -4.89
C VAL A 161 -3.95 -10.69 -3.82
N GLY A 162 -4.40 -10.60 -2.56
CA GLY A 162 -3.73 -11.20 -1.42
C GLY A 162 -2.86 -10.21 -0.66
N TYR A 163 -2.58 -10.56 0.59
CA TYR A 163 -1.79 -9.77 1.52
C TYR A 163 -2.27 -8.31 1.61
N GLY A 164 -3.58 -8.12 1.80
CA GLY A 164 -4.23 -6.81 1.89
C GLY A 164 -4.85 -6.33 0.58
N LEU A 165 -4.30 -6.72 -0.57
CA LEU A 165 -4.85 -6.40 -1.90
C LEU A 165 -6.16 -7.15 -2.14
N ASP A 166 -7.11 -6.52 -2.83
CA ASP A 166 -8.44 -7.08 -3.04
C ASP A 166 -8.92 -7.11 -4.49
N PHE A 167 -9.97 -7.91 -4.67
CA PHE A 167 -10.92 -7.75 -5.76
C PHE A 167 -12.33 -7.82 -5.18
N GLN A 168 -13.10 -6.73 -5.33
CA GLN A 168 -14.45 -6.61 -4.78
C GLN A 168 -14.51 -6.91 -3.27
N GLU A 169 -13.55 -6.35 -2.51
CA GLU A 169 -13.40 -6.53 -1.06
C GLU A 169 -13.05 -7.97 -0.61
N ARG A 170 -12.73 -8.86 -1.55
CA ARG A 170 -12.32 -10.26 -1.26
C ARG A 170 -10.81 -10.44 -1.42
N PHE A 171 -10.30 -11.57 -0.92
CA PHE A 171 -8.94 -12.06 -1.09
C PHE A 171 -7.84 -11.37 -0.27
N ARG A 172 -8.13 -10.26 0.43
CA ARG A 172 -7.16 -9.56 1.30
C ARG A 172 -6.45 -10.49 2.29
N ASN A 173 -7.14 -11.53 2.77
CA ASN A 173 -6.70 -12.48 3.79
C ASN A 173 -5.77 -13.59 3.27
N ILE A 174 -5.50 -13.68 1.96
CA ILE A 174 -4.54 -14.66 1.44
C ILE A 174 -3.13 -14.22 1.89
N PRO A 175 -2.31 -15.10 2.49
CA PRO A 175 -1.04 -14.69 3.10
C PRO A 175 0.09 -14.39 2.10
N HIS A 176 -0.15 -14.63 0.81
CA HIS A 176 0.78 -14.40 -0.28
C HIS A 176 0.10 -13.64 -1.41
N ILE A 177 0.87 -13.13 -2.38
CA ILE A 177 0.34 -12.33 -3.48
C ILE A 177 0.24 -13.18 -4.73
N ARG A 178 -0.92 -13.10 -5.41
CA ARG A 178 -1.20 -13.83 -6.64
C ARG A 178 -1.79 -12.93 -7.69
N GLN A 179 -1.60 -13.33 -8.94
CA GLN A 179 -2.36 -12.76 -10.05
C GLN A 179 -3.80 -13.27 -10.02
N LEU A 180 -4.77 -12.36 -10.17
CA LEU A 180 -6.15 -12.74 -10.44
C LEU A 180 -6.28 -13.04 -11.94
N GLN A 181 -6.71 -14.26 -12.27
CA GLN A 181 -7.13 -14.58 -13.62
C GLN A 181 -8.63 -14.29 -13.76
N PRO A 182 -9.07 -13.62 -14.85
CA PRO A 182 -10.48 -13.54 -15.16
C PRO A 182 -11.06 -14.95 -15.24
N ALA A 183 -12.27 -15.16 -14.71
CA ALA A 183 -12.99 -16.39 -14.97
C ALA A 183 -13.06 -16.56 -16.50
N ARG A 184 -12.57 -17.69 -17.03
CA ARG A 184 -12.79 -18.02 -18.44
C ARG A 184 -14.28 -17.92 -18.68
N SER A 185 -14.70 -17.00 -19.55
CA SER A 185 -16.07 -17.00 -20.04
C SER A 185 -16.25 -18.31 -20.80
N SER A 186 -16.93 -19.27 -20.19
CA SER A 186 -17.55 -20.36 -20.94
C SER A 186 -18.68 -19.73 -21.74
N VAL A 187 -18.33 -19.14 -22.89
CA VAL A 187 -19.32 -18.90 -23.94
C VAL A 187 -19.35 -20.20 -24.75
N PRO A 188 -20.49 -20.90 -24.80
CA PRO A 188 -20.66 -22.05 -25.69
C PRO A 188 -20.58 -21.65 -27.16
#